data_AF-A0A3D5DUQ0-F1
#
_entry.id   AF-A0A3D5DUQ0-F1
#
_cell.length_a   1.000
_cell.length_b   1.000
_cell.length_c   1.000
_cell.angle_alpha   90.00
_cell.angle_beta   90.00
_cell.angle_gamma   90.00
#
_symmetry.space_group_name_H-M   'P 1'
#
loop_
_entity.id
_entity.type
_entity.pdbx_description
1 polymer ?
#
loop_
_entity_poly.entity_id
_entity_poly.type
_entity_poly.pdbx_seq_one_letter_code
_entity_poly.pdbx_strand_id
1 'polypeptide(L)' 'SPTLWDDGDTYVMQGWKITDPAVLAQIGSIPGHETVIRFPKRMMRFFEEVSGGDRTGDV' A
#
# COMPACT_ATOMS: atom_id res chain seq x y z
N SER A 1 -0.60 -11.78 10.81
CA SER A 1 -1.59 -11.43 9.78
C SER A 1 -1.39 -9.97 9.40
N PRO A 2 -1.51 -9.59 8.13
CA PRO A 2 -1.43 -8.20 7.73
C PRO A 2 -2.75 -7.50 8.08
N THR A 3 -2.63 -6.23 8.46
CA THR A 3 -3.74 -5.44 9.00
C THR A 3 -3.72 -4.07 8.35
N LEU A 4 -4.90 -3.53 8.07
CA LEU A 4 -5.12 -2.19 7.54
C LEU A 4 -6.01 -1.47 8.54
N TRP A 5 -5.62 -0.26 8.92
CA TRP A 5 -6.42 0.65 9.72
C TRP A 5 -6.64 1.92 8.91
N ASP A 6 -7.85 2.46 9.00
CA ASP A 6 -8.23 3.75 8.44
C ASP A 6 -8.13 4.79 9.58
N ASP A 7 -7.27 5.78 9.41
CA ASP A 7 -7.04 6.88 10.35
C ASP A 7 -7.75 8.19 9.90
N GLY A 8 -8.69 8.07 8.95
CA GLY A 8 -9.42 9.19 8.36
C GLY A 8 -8.62 9.89 7.25
N ASP A 9 -7.49 10.49 7.61
CA ASP A 9 -6.65 11.22 6.65
C ASP A 9 -5.66 10.29 5.93
N THR A 10 -5.32 9.15 6.53
CA THR A 10 -4.33 8.21 5.99
C THR A 10 -4.69 6.76 6.30
N TYR A 11 -4.09 5.84 5.54
CA TYR A 11 -4.13 4.41 5.85
C TYR A 11 -2.87 3.98 6.58
N VAL A 12 -3.03 3.31 7.73
CA VAL A 12 -1.94 2.63 8.43
C VAL A 12 -1.97 1.15 8.04
N MET A 13 -0.81 0.60 7.68
CA MET A 13 -0.71 -0.78 7.20
C MET A 13 0.38 -1.55 7.93
N GLN A 14 0.04 -2.76 8.40
CA GLN A 14 1.00 -3.75 8.86
C GLN A 14 1.16 -4.84 7.79
N GLY A 15 2.39 -5.00 7.31
CA GLY A 15 2.77 -6.05 6.37
C GLY A 15 4.07 -6.75 6.79
N TRP A 16 4.61 -7.57 5.91
CA TRP A 16 5.91 -8.22 6.14
C TRP A 16 7.00 -7.43 5.46
N LYS A 17 8.00 -7.00 6.22
CA LYS A 17 9.19 -6.33 5.67
C LYS A 17 9.88 -7.23 4.64
N ILE A 18 10.23 -6.67 3.50
CA ILE A 18 11.10 -7.35 2.53
C ILE A 18 12.53 -7.22 3.01
N THR A 19 13.19 -8.36 3.26
CA THR A 19 14.58 -8.45 3.69
C THR A 19 15.49 -9.07 2.64
N ASP A 20 14.92 -9.62 1.57
CA ASP A 20 15.66 -10.24 0.46
C ASP A 20 16.47 -9.17 -0.30
N PRO A 21 17.82 -9.22 -0.26
CA PRO A 21 18.67 -8.22 -0.91
C PRO A 21 18.48 -8.16 -2.42
N ALA A 22 18.17 -9.28 -3.08
CA ALA A 22 17.98 -9.31 -4.53
C ALA A 22 16.70 -8.58 -4.94
N VAL A 23 15.64 -8.71 -4.14
CA VAL A 23 14.39 -7.96 -4.34
C VAL A 23 14.61 -6.48 -4.07
N LEU A 24 15.31 -6.13 -2.99
CA LEU A 24 15.58 -4.73 -2.65
C LEU A 24 16.47 -4.05 -3.72
N ALA A 25 17.45 -4.77 -4.28
CA ALA A 25 18.31 -4.26 -5.35
C ALA A 25 17.54 -3.90 -6.63
N GLN A 26 16.43 -4.57 -6.93
CA GLN A 26 15.56 -4.24 -8.07
C GLN A 26 14.77 -2.93 -7.86
N ILE A 27 14.48 -2.59 -6.61
CA ILE A 27 13.76 -1.36 -6.23
C ILE A 27 14.72 -0.16 -6.24
N GLY A 28 15.98 -0.40 -5.86
CA GLY A 28 17.03 0.62 -5.85
C GLY A 28 17.21 1.25 -4.47
N SER A 29 17.52 2.55 -4.43
CA SER A 29 17.79 3.25 -3.18
C SER A 29 16.50 3.55 -2.42
N ILE A 30 16.42 3.08 -1.17
CA ILE A 30 15.31 3.33 -0.24
C ILE A 30 15.82 4.29 0.83
N PRO A 31 15.17 5.45 1.06
CA PRO A 31 15.51 6.37 2.14
C PRO A 31 15.52 5.69 3.52
N GLY A 32 16.37 6.16 4.43
CA GLY A 32 16.55 5.53 5.75
C GLY A 32 15.30 5.55 6.65
N HIS A 33 14.33 6.41 6.36
CA HIS A 33 13.03 6.47 7.07
C HIS A 33 11.94 5.64 6.38
N GLU A 34 12.27 4.93 5.30
CA GLU A 34 11.33 4.12 4.53
C GLU A 34 11.65 2.62 4.64
N THR A 35 10.65 1.79 4.34
CA THR A 35 10.81 0.34 4.22
C THR A 35 9.87 -0.22 3.17
N VAL A 36 10.27 -1.31 2.53
CA VAL A 36 9.39 -2.04 1.61
C VAL A 36 8.70 -3.16 2.36
N ILE A 37 7.38 -3.26 2.22
CA ILE A 37 6.56 -4.32 2.81
C ILE A 37 5.84 -5.12 1.71
N ARG A 38 5.65 -6.42 1.95
CA ARG A 38 4.67 -7.22 1.20
C ARG A 38 3.30 -7.06 1.85
N PHE A 39 2.31 -6.80 1.01
CA PHE A 39 0.92 -6.68 1.41
C PHE A 39 0.02 -7.54 0.51
N PRO A 40 -0.91 -8.35 1.04
CA PRO A 40 -1.72 -9.23 0.22
C PRO A 40 -2.72 -8.47 -0.65
N LYS A 41 -2.75 -8.80 -1.95
CA LYS A 41 -3.73 -8.23 -2.90
C LYS A 41 -5.19 -8.37 -2.46
N ARG A 42 -5.54 -9.43 -1.72
CA ARG A 42 -6.91 -9.65 -1.20
C ARG A 42 -7.41 -8.54 -0.27
N MET A 43 -6.52 -7.74 0.29
CA MET A 43 -6.85 -6.59 1.14
C MET A 43 -7.09 -5.30 0.34
N MET A 44 -6.86 -5.29 -0.97
CA MET A 44 -7.12 -4.13 -1.84
C MET A 44 -8.60 -3.68 -1.81
N ARG A 45 -9.52 -4.63 -1.55
CA ARG A 45 -10.96 -4.36 -1.40
C ARG A 45 -11.32 -3.42 -0.25
N PHE A 46 -10.39 -3.15 0.67
CA PHE A 46 -10.61 -2.27 1.82
C PHE A 46 -10.16 -0.82 1.56
N PHE A 47 -9.56 -0.53 0.40
CA PHE A 47 -9.31 0.85 -0.03
C PHE A 47 -10.55 1.33 -0.78
N GLU A 48 -11.37 2.17 -0.14
CA GLU A 48 -12.64 2.63 -0.71
C GLU A 48 -12.44 3.53 -1.96
N GLU A 49 -11.32 4.24 -2.04
CA GLU A 49 -10.99 5.15 -3.15
C GLU A 49 -10.67 4.47 -4.50
N VAL A 50 -10.41 3.17 -4.53
CA VAL A 50 -10.02 2.48 -5.79
C VAL A 50 -11.24 2.13 -6.67
N SER A 51 -12.47 2.42 -6.21
CA SER A 51 -13.71 2.05 -6.92
C SER A 51 -14.48 3.23 -7.54
N GLY A 52 -13.95 4.45 -7.54
CA GLY A 52 -14.74 5.67 -7.82
C GLY A 52 -14.35 6.52 -9.04
N GLY A 53 -13.39 6.10 -9.85
CA GLY A 53 -12.98 6.83 -11.05
C GLY A 53 -13.91 6.62 -12.25
N ASP A 54 -15.22 6.83 -12.11
CA ASP A 54 -16.12 7.22 -13.22
C ASP A 54 -17.51 7.63 -12.68
N ARG A 55 -17.68 8.91 -12.35
CA ARG A 55 -18.97 9.61 -12.46
C ARG A 55 -18.71 10.99 -13.05
N THR A 56 -18.57 10.97 -14.37
CA THR A 56 -19.04 11.96 -15.34
C THR A 56 -19.56 13.26 -14.70
N GLY A 57 -18.78 14.33 -14.88
CA GLY A 57 -19.33 15.67 -14.87
C GLY A 57 -20.16 15.87 -16.13
N ASP A 58 -21.48 15.94 -15.94
CA ASP A 58 -22.44 16.54 -16.88
C ASP A 58 -23.50 17.25 -16.03
N VAL A 59 -23.37 18.57 -15.92
CA VAL A 59 -24.46 19.56 -15.76
C VAL A 59 -24.01 20.89 -16.35
#